data_AF-B1VEV1-F1
#
_entry.id   AF-B1VEV1-F1
#
_cell.length_a   1.000
_cell.length_b   1.000
_cell.length_c   1.000
_cell.angle_alpha   90.00
_cell.angle_beta   90.00
_cell.angle_gamma   90.00
#
_symmetry.space_group_name_H-M   'P 1'
#
loop_
_entity.id
_entity.type
_entity.pdbx_description
1 polymer ?
#
loop_
_entity_poly.entity_id
_entity_poly.type
_entity_poly.pdbx_seq_one_letter_code
_entity_poly.pdbx_strand_id
1 'polypeptide(L)'
;MPDSPDVTTLHRISVPADAEALVFPDPYRSNVELTESMSTVDVRIPAHSAVTYSFQSGELKYPDPHNAHGAGPQASLLSGDSVDQTLWPPRSPEVIADLPGARLSIDRKVFGRRCTARLDDRGADTTVVFLDGDDWIHLHDLTGALDRAVTAGLIPQINRVFLPAAKDRSEEYTSQTFASALATELPPIINSSHIVLVGQSFGGLSALRAALTASTETTPAIKGAIAQSPAVWWSADRSAELADTLSDGPAGGDIAAQLTGPSLENPAAHSGSGLARIVLTCGAEEPPMQRHVDAVADALTRRGFPTTNHRTPGGHDPAMWRHGIIPALAELLG
;
A
#
# COMPACT_ATOMS: atom_id res chain seq x y z
N MET A 1 0.88 3.35 -27.92
CA MET A 1 2.31 3.71 -27.88
C MET A 1 2.67 3.79 -26.41
N PRO A 2 3.84 3.31 -25.95
CA PRO A 2 4.25 3.64 -24.60
C PRO A 2 4.50 5.15 -24.58
N ASP A 3 3.76 5.88 -23.74
CA ASP A 3 3.89 7.33 -23.61
C ASP A 3 5.34 7.67 -23.26
N SER A 4 5.86 8.75 -23.86
CA SER A 4 7.25 9.14 -23.68
C SER A 4 7.51 9.44 -22.20
N PRO A 5 8.51 8.78 -21.56
CA PRO A 5 8.81 8.97 -20.14
C PRO A 5 9.27 10.39 -19.78
N ASP A 6 9.44 11.28 -20.77
CA ASP A 6 9.92 12.64 -20.59
C ASP A 6 8.79 13.68 -20.43
N VAL A 7 7.51 13.29 -20.59
CA VAL A 7 6.40 14.24 -20.42
C VAL A 7 6.19 14.50 -18.93
N THR A 8 6.38 15.77 -18.55
CA THR A 8 6.23 16.24 -17.18
C THR A 8 5.16 17.31 -17.09
N THR A 9 4.44 17.31 -15.97
CA THR A 9 3.52 18.38 -15.57
C THR A 9 4.25 19.33 -14.64
N LEU A 10 4.15 20.64 -14.93
CA LEU A 10 4.71 21.70 -14.09
C LEU A 10 3.61 22.24 -13.17
N HIS A 11 3.83 22.14 -11.87
CA HIS A 11 3.00 22.78 -10.85
C HIS A 11 3.72 24.01 -10.32
N ARG A 12 3.06 25.17 -10.40
CA ARG A 12 3.50 26.38 -9.70
C ARG A 12 2.71 26.50 -8.40
N ILE A 13 3.41 26.32 -7.28
CA ILE A 13 2.82 26.28 -5.96
C ILE A 13 3.09 27.61 -5.25
N SER A 14 2.06 28.22 -4.66
CA SER A 14 2.21 29.40 -3.81
C SER A 14 2.85 29.02 -2.48
N VAL A 15 3.89 29.74 -2.08
CA VAL A 15 4.65 29.44 -0.84
C VAL A 15 4.05 30.23 0.33
N PRO A 16 3.58 29.58 1.40
CA PRO A 16 3.20 30.24 2.64
C PRO A 16 4.38 31.00 3.26
N ALA A 17 4.10 32.14 3.91
CA ALA A 17 5.15 33.02 4.43
C ALA A 17 6.02 32.39 5.54
N ASP A 18 5.48 31.39 6.24
CA ASP A 18 6.13 30.66 7.34
C ASP A 18 6.76 29.33 6.91
N ALA A 19 6.66 28.95 5.63
CA ALA A 19 7.18 27.69 5.12
C ALA A 19 8.70 27.76 4.90
N GLU A 20 9.43 26.85 5.52
CA GLU A 20 10.88 26.70 5.43
C GLU A 20 11.29 25.67 4.37
N ALA A 21 10.44 24.68 4.11
CA ALA A 21 10.68 23.68 3.08
C ALA A 21 9.39 23.12 2.48
N LEU A 22 9.51 22.62 1.25
CA LEU A 22 8.56 21.72 0.61
C LEU A 22 9.11 20.29 0.74
N VAL A 23 8.40 19.42 1.45
CA VAL A 23 8.89 18.07 1.75
C VAL A 23 8.04 16.99 1.09
N PHE A 24 8.70 15.91 0.68
CA PHE A 24 8.08 14.76 0.05
C PHE A 24 8.32 13.50 0.89
N PRO A 25 7.32 12.63 1.08
CA PRO A 25 7.50 11.37 1.78
C PRO A 25 8.19 10.31 0.91
N ASP A 26 8.12 10.45 -0.42
CA ASP A 26 8.84 9.59 -1.36
C ASP A 26 10.36 9.80 -1.23
N PRO A 27 11.14 8.80 -0.76
CA PRO A 27 12.58 8.95 -0.53
C PRO A 27 13.38 9.10 -1.83
N TYR A 28 12.78 8.83 -2.99
CA TYR A 28 13.41 9.07 -4.29
C TYR A 28 13.25 10.52 -4.76
N ARG A 29 12.54 11.36 -4.00
CA ARG A 29 12.28 12.77 -4.30
C ARG A 29 12.93 13.69 -3.27
N SER A 30 13.74 14.63 -3.74
CA SER A 30 14.40 15.60 -2.86
C SER A 30 13.42 16.66 -2.37
N ASN A 31 13.53 17.00 -1.09
CA ASN A 31 12.89 18.17 -0.51
C ASN A 31 13.44 19.46 -1.15
N VAL A 32 12.65 20.53 -1.13
CA VAL A 32 13.04 21.86 -1.61
C VAL A 32 13.11 22.81 -0.43
N GLU A 33 14.29 23.36 -0.17
CA GLU A 33 14.45 24.45 0.79
C GLU A 33 13.79 25.73 0.24
N LEU A 34 13.03 26.40 1.09
CA LEU A 34 12.32 27.64 0.76
C LEU A 34 13.00 28.81 1.47
N THR A 35 13.01 29.97 0.81
CA THR A 35 13.56 31.20 1.39
C THR A 35 12.46 32.23 1.56
N GLU A 36 12.61 33.16 2.50
CA GLU A 36 11.62 34.23 2.76
C GLU A 36 11.27 35.07 1.52
N SER A 37 12.15 35.10 0.51
CA SER A 37 11.94 35.84 -0.74
C SER A 37 11.09 35.08 -1.78
N MET A 38 10.87 33.78 -1.59
CA MET A 38 10.14 32.94 -2.54
C MET A 38 8.64 33.05 -2.27
N SER A 39 7.91 33.63 -3.22
CA SER A 39 6.44 33.63 -3.22
C SER A 39 5.84 32.41 -3.93
N THR A 40 6.62 31.73 -4.77
CA THR A 40 6.21 30.54 -5.50
C THR A 40 7.37 29.56 -5.65
N VAL A 41 7.05 28.27 -5.76
CA VAL A 41 7.99 27.20 -6.11
C VAL A 41 7.44 26.38 -7.28
N ASP A 42 8.30 26.08 -8.25
CA ASP A 42 7.95 25.31 -9.44
C ASP A 42 8.38 23.84 -9.23
N VAL A 43 7.41 22.91 -9.21
CA VAL A 43 7.62 21.47 -9.03
C VAL A 43 7.25 20.75 -10.32
N ARG A 44 8.14 19.88 -10.82
CA ARG A 44 7.86 19.02 -11.98
C ARG A 44 7.70 17.57 -11.56
N ILE A 45 6.66 16.93 -12.07
CA ILE A 45 6.37 15.52 -11.87
C ILE A 45 6.04 14.85 -13.21
N PRO A 46 6.29 13.54 -13.38
CA PRO A 46 5.86 12.84 -14.59
C PRO A 46 4.34 12.94 -14.79
N ALA A 47 3.88 13.08 -16.03
CA ALA A 47 2.48 13.35 -16.34
C ALA A 47 1.50 12.26 -15.87
N HIS A 48 1.98 11.03 -15.67
CA HIS A 48 1.18 9.90 -15.19
C HIS A 48 1.36 9.61 -13.69
N SER A 49 2.13 10.43 -12.98
CA SER A 49 2.42 10.25 -11.56
C SER A 49 1.63 11.23 -10.70
N ALA A 50 1.30 10.79 -9.49
CA ALA A 50 0.80 11.62 -8.41
C ALA A 50 1.80 11.57 -7.25
N VAL A 51 1.94 12.67 -6.52
CA VAL A 51 2.89 12.77 -5.41
C VAL A 51 2.27 13.47 -4.21
N THR A 52 2.65 13.01 -3.03
CA THR A 52 2.31 13.64 -1.76
C THR A 52 3.37 14.68 -1.43
N TYR A 53 2.98 15.83 -0.89
CA TYR A 53 3.90 16.83 -0.37
C TYR A 53 3.32 17.55 0.84
N SER A 54 4.19 18.18 1.61
CA SER A 54 3.82 19.06 2.73
C SER A 54 4.67 20.32 2.70
N PHE A 55 4.13 21.42 3.24
CA PHE A 55 4.99 22.48 3.74
C PHE A 55 5.51 22.11 5.12
N GLN A 56 6.73 22.53 5.44
CA GLN A 56 7.35 22.35 6.74
C GLN A 56 7.73 23.70 7.34
N SER A 57 7.44 23.88 8.63
CA SER A 57 7.87 25.02 9.45
C SER A 57 8.36 24.47 10.80
N GLY A 58 9.67 24.52 11.05
CA GLY A 58 10.30 23.78 12.13
C GLY A 58 10.01 22.27 12.03
N GLU A 59 9.45 21.70 13.10
CA GLU A 59 9.06 20.28 13.16
C GLU A 59 7.64 20.01 12.61
N LEU A 60 6.87 21.06 12.30
CA LEU A 60 5.48 20.93 11.89
C LEU A 60 5.39 20.76 10.37
N LYS A 61 4.60 19.77 9.94
CA LYS A 61 4.18 19.59 8.55
C LYS A 61 2.70 19.91 8.40
N TYR A 62 2.35 20.63 7.35
CA TYR A 62 0.97 21.03 7.06
C TYR A 62 0.70 21.01 5.54
N PRO A 63 -0.57 20.86 5.12
CA PRO A 63 -0.94 20.82 3.72
C PRO A 63 -0.79 22.19 3.08
N ASP A 64 -0.73 22.22 1.76
CA ASP A 64 -0.86 23.46 1.00
C ASP A 64 -2.27 24.05 1.19
N PRO A 65 -2.39 25.25 1.79
CA PRO A 65 -3.70 25.88 2.06
C PRO A 65 -4.46 26.27 0.79
N HIS A 66 -3.79 26.29 -0.37
CA HIS A 66 -4.37 26.61 -1.66
C HIS A 66 -4.64 25.36 -2.52
N ASN A 67 -4.27 24.17 -2.05
CA ASN A 67 -4.51 22.92 -2.77
C ASN A 67 -5.76 22.20 -2.24
N ALA A 68 -6.76 22.06 -3.10
CA ALA A 68 -8.00 21.33 -2.80
C ALA A 68 -7.81 19.80 -2.72
N HIS A 69 -6.68 19.27 -3.15
CA HIS A 69 -6.35 17.85 -3.07
C HIS A 69 -5.50 17.59 -1.81
N GLY A 70 -6.17 17.32 -0.70
CA GLY A 70 -5.54 16.96 0.57
C GLY A 70 -5.22 15.47 0.67
N ALA A 71 -4.22 15.18 1.50
CA ALA A 71 -3.93 13.86 2.07
C ALA A 71 -3.95 13.96 3.60
N GLY A 72 -5.14 14.28 4.13
CA GLY A 72 -5.34 14.59 5.55
C GLY A 72 -4.69 15.90 6.00
N PRO A 73 -4.58 16.14 7.32
CA PRO A 73 -4.26 17.45 7.88
C PRO A 73 -2.78 17.84 7.81
N GLN A 74 -1.94 17.03 7.17
CA GLN A 74 -0.49 17.23 7.13
C GLN A 74 0.09 17.30 5.72
N ALA A 75 -0.69 16.98 4.69
CA ALA A 75 -0.16 16.85 3.34
C ALA A 75 -1.19 17.17 2.26
N SER A 76 -0.69 17.49 1.08
CA SER A 76 -1.43 17.73 -0.15
C SER A 76 -0.92 16.81 -1.24
N LEU A 77 -1.68 16.72 -2.33
CA LEU A 77 -1.41 15.86 -3.46
C LEU A 77 -1.24 16.70 -4.73
N LEU A 78 -0.21 16.39 -5.51
CA LEU A 78 -0.10 16.81 -6.91
C LEU A 78 -0.40 15.62 -7.80
N SER A 79 -0.94 15.90 -8.99
CA SER A 79 -1.21 14.87 -10.00
C SER A 79 -0.80 15.42 -11.35
N GLY A 80 -0.08 14.61 -12.11
CA GLY A 80 0.22 14.94 -13.49
C GLY A 80 -1.03 14.97 -14.35
N ASP A 81 -0.95 15.66 -15.48
CA ASP A 81 -2.10 15.95 -16.35
C ASP A 81 -2.77 14.69 -16.92
N SER A 82 -2.07 13.56 -16.95
CA SER A 82 -2.55 12.27 -17.44
C SER A 82 -3.09 11.34 -16.35
N VAL A 83 -3.08 11.76 -15.08
CA VAL A 83 -3.62 10.96 -13.97
C VAL A 83 -5.15 11.03 -13.97
N ASP A 84 -5.82 9.88 -14.09
CA ASP A 84 -7.27 9.79 -13.92
C ASP A 84 -7.66 9.92 -12.45
N GLN A 85 -8.36 11.01 -12.14
CA GLN A 85 -8.84 11.35 -10.80
C GLN A 85 -10.34 11.06 -10.61
N THR A 86 -11.01 10.38 -11.55
CA THR A 86 -12.46 10.13 -11.50
C THR A 86 -12.89 9.37 -10.24
N LEU A 87 -12.08 8.41 -9.78
CA LEU A 87 -12.32 7.67 -8.53
C LEU A 87 -11.81 8.41 -7.29
N TRP A 88 -10.98 9.43 -7.47
CA TRP A 88 -10.25 10.14 -6.42
C TRP A 88 -10.45 11.66 -6.53
N PRO A 89 -11.70 12.15 -6.39
CA PRO A 89 -11.99 13.58 -6.51
C PRO A 89 -11.25 14.39 -5.45
N PRO A 90 -11.07 15.72 -5.66
CA PRO A 90 -10.49 16.60 -4.66
C PRO A 90 -11.23 16.49 -3.32
N ARG A 91 -10.46 16.41 -2.24
CA ARG A 91 -10.95 16.37 -0.86
C ARG A 91 -10.09 17.31 -0.03
N SER A 92 -10.72 18.30 0.60
CA SER A 92 -9.98 19.26 1.44
C SER A 92 -9.24 18.53 2.57
N PRO A 93 -8.00 18.95 2.90
CA PRO A 93 -7.24 18.45 4.04
C PRO A 93 -7.99 18.49 5.38
N GLU A 94 -8.96 19.39 5.52
CA GLU A 94 -9.74 19.61 6.75
C GLU A 94 -10.93 18.63 6.89
N VAL A 95 -11.26 17.87 5.85
CA VAL A 95 -12.42 16.97 5.86
C VAL A 95 -12.17 15.78 6.76
N ILE A 96 -12.95 15.69 7.84
CA ILE A 96 -12.99 14.51 8.71
C ILE A 96 -13.69 13.37 7.96
N ALA A 97 -13.04 12.20 7.91
CA ALA A 97 -13.59 11.04 7.22
C ALA A 97 -14.80 10.48 7.97
N ASP A 98 -15.86 10.13 7.23
CA ASP A 98 -16.89 9.24 7.75
C ASP A 98 -16.29 7.85 7.96
N LEU A 99 -16.45 7.33 9.18
CA LEU A 99 -15.85 6.06 9.56
C LEU A 99 -16.72 4.91 9.03
N PRO A 100 -16.18 4.01 8.19
CA PRO A 100 -16.98 2.96 7.57
C PRO A 100 -17.40 1.89 8.58
N GLY A 101 -18.60 1.37 8.39
CA GLY A 101 -19.10 0.18 9.06
C GLY A 101 -19.04 0.20 10.60
N ALA A 102 -18.95 -1.00 11.18
CA ALA A 102 -18.88 -1.23 12.61
C ALA A 102 -17.43 -1.25 13.12
N ARG A 103 -17.28 -0.99 14.42
CA ARG A 103 -16.01 -1.19 15.13
C ARG A 103 -15.80 -2.67 15.41
N LEU A 104 -14.71 -3.24 14.91
CA LEU A 104 -14.28 -4.59 15.21
C LEU A 104 -13.13 -4.54 16.21
N SER A 105 -13.39 -4.89 17.46
CA SER A 105 -12.36 -4.95 18.50
C SER A 105 -11.56 -6.25 18.37
N ILE A 106 -10.25 -6.13 18.18
CA ILE A 106 -9.34 -7.28 18.10
C ILE A 106 -8.55 -7.35 19.40
N ASP A 107 -8.59 -8.52 20.03
CA ASP A 107 -7.98 -8.76 21.33
C ASP A 107 -6.45 -8.81 21.25
N ARG A 108 -5.80 -8.49 22.37
CA ARG A 108 -4.33 -8.50 22.49
C ARG A 108 -3.70 -9.81 22.07
N LYS A 109 -4.36 -10.94 22.30
CA LYS A 109 -3.81 -12.26 21.98
C LYS A 109 -3.55 -12.50 20.49
N VAL A 110 -4.23 -11.76 19.61
CA VAL A 110 -4.16 -11.97 18.15
C VAL A 110 -2.92 -11.30 17.56
N PHE A 111 -2.74 -10.01 17.81
CA PHE A 111 -1.63 -9.23 17.23
C PHE A 111 -0.58 -8.78 18.26
N GLY A 112 -0.65 -9.27 19.51
CA GLY A 112 0.20 -8.79 20.61
C GLY A 112 -0.21 -7.41 21.17
N ARG A 113 -1.16 -6.74 20.52
CA ARG A 113 -1.77 -5.47 20.92
C ARG A 113 -3.28 -5.50 20.76
N ARG A 114 -3.97 -4.66 21.54
CA ARG A 114 -5.38 -4.35 21.25
C ARG A 114 -5.43 -3.37 20.10
N CYS A 115 -6.29 -3.64 19.12
CA CYS A 115 -6.61 -2.68 18.08
C CYS A 115 -8.10 -2.69 17.75
N THR A 116 -8.57 -1.67 17.05
CA THR A 116 -9.96 -1.63 16.56
C THR A 116 -9.93 -1.39 15.07
N ALA A 117 -10.29 -2.42 14.31
CA ALA A 117 -10.49 -2.30 12.87
C ALA A 117 -11.89 -1.74 12.57
N ARG A 118 -12.09 -1.31 11.33
CA ARG A 118 -13.42 -1.04 10.76
C ARG A 118 -13.86 -2.19 9.90
N LEU A 119 -15.02 -2.76 10.19
CA LEU A 119 -15.67 -3.80 9.39
C LEU A 119 -16.91 -3.20 8.73
N ASP A 120 -16.85 -3.05 7.42
CA ASP A 120 -17.95 -2.66 6.56
C ASP A 120 -18.48 -3.91 5.85
N ASP A 121 -19.38 -4.62 6.54
CA ASP A 121 -20.07 -5.79 6.01
C ASP A 121 -21.13 -5.35 5.00
N ARG A 122 -20.93 -5.74 3.75
CA ARG A 122 -21.78 -5.41 2.60
C ARG A 122 -22.50 -6.67 2.10
N GLY A 123 -22.48 -7.78 2.83
CA GLY A 123 -23.11 -9.04 2.42
C GLY A 123 -22.48 -9.67 1.17
N ALA A 124 -21.21 -9.38 0.89
CA ALA A 124 -20.46 -10.01 -0.21
C ALA A 124 -19.76 -11.29 0.25
N ASP A 125 -19.44 -12.19 -0.68
CA ASP A 125 -18.69 -13.41 -0.37
C ASP A 125 -17.21 -13.12 -0.08
N THR A 126 -16.64 -12.14 -0.77
CA THR A 126 -15.23 -11.75 -0.60
C THR A 126 -15.09 -10.62 0.41
N THR A 127 -14.14 -10.79 1.32
CA THR A 127 -13.72 -9.74 2.25
C THR A 127 -12.32 -9.25 1.90
N VAL A 128 -12.16 -7.94 1.71
CA VAL A 128 -10.85 -7.33 1.45
C VAL A 128 -10.37 -6.65 2.72
N VAL A 129 -9.18 -7.03 3.18
CA VAL A 129 -8.51 -6.45 4.34
C VAL A 129 -7.44 -5.48 3.85
N PHE A 130 -7.64 -4.19 4.12
CA PHE A 130 -6.71 -3.12 3.86
C PHE A 130 -5.83 -2.89 5.10
N LEU A 131 -4.54 -3.20 4.97
CA LEU A 131 -3.52 -2.81 5.94
C LEU A 131 -3.30 -1.30 5.86
N ASP A 132 -2.78 -0.68 6.93
CA ASP A 132 -2.73 0.78 7.07
C ASP A 132 -4.12 1.43 6.93
N GLY A 133 -5.15 0.74 7.44
CA GLY A 133 -6.55 1.07 7.18
C GLY A 133 -6.97 2.47 7.61
N ASP A 134 -6.41 3.00 8.69
CA ASP A 134 -6.69 4.37 9.14
C ASP A 134 -6.20 5.40 8.10
N ASP A 135 -5.03 5.20 7.50
CA ASP A 135 -4.50 6.10 6.47
C ASP A 135 -5.39 6.06 5.22
N TRP A 136 -5.84 4.87 4.82
CA TRP A 136 -6.75 4.71 3.68
C TRP A 136 -8.11 5.38 3.88
N ILE A 137 -8.64 5.38 5.10
CA ILE A 137 -9.89 6.07 5.44
C ILE A 137 -9.66 7.59 5.52
N HIS A 138 -8.65 8.01 6.28
CA HIS A 138 -8.48 9.39 6.71
C HIS A 138 -7.74 10.26 5.70
N LEU A 139 -6.72 9.72 5.04
CA LEU A 139 -5.84 10.48 4.16
C LEU A 139 -6.26 10.38 2.70
N HIS A 140 -6.79 9.22 2.26
CA HIS A 140 -7.01 8.98 0.82
C HIS A 140 -8.47 8.77 0.39
N ASP A 141 -9.44 8.63 1.31
CA ASP A 141 -10.85 8.31 1.01
C ASP A 141 -11.03 7.02 0.17
N LEU A 142 -10.36 5.94 0.57
CA LEU A 142 -10.51 4.65 -0.12
C LEU A 142 -11.97 4.15 -0.10
N THR A 143 -12.74 4.51 0.92
CA THR A 143 -14.17 4.19 1.01
C THR A 143 -14.97 4.78 -0.15
N GLY A 144 -14.82 6.08 -0.43
CA GLY A 144 -15.49 6.74 -1.54
C GLY A 144 -15.02 6.21 -2.90
N ALA A 145 -13.73 5.94 -3.05
CA ALA A 145 -13.18 5.36 -4.28
C ALA A 145 -13.72 3.95 -4.56
N LEU A 146 -13.84 3.10 -3.54
CA LEU A 146 -14.44 1.76 -3.66
C LEU A 146 -15.92 1.84 -4.01
N ASP A 147 -16.70 2.74 -3.39
CA ASP A 147 -18.12 2.92 -3.72
C ASP A 147 -18.31 3.38 -5.18
N ARG A 148 -17.45 4.30 -5.66
CA ARG A 148 -17.44 4.73 -7.07
C ARG A 148 -17.06 3.58 -8.00
N ALA A 149 -16.04 2.80 -7.65
CA ALA A 149 -15.58 1.68 -8.47
C ALA A 149 -16.65 0.58 -8.61
N VAL A 150 -17.36 0.24 -7.52
CA VAL A 150 -18.50 -0.69 -7.54
C VAL A 150 -19.65 -0.12 -8.39
N THR A 151 -19.99 1.16 -8.18
CA THR A 151 -21.07 1.83 -8.94
C THR A 151 -20.76 1.87 -10.45
N ALA A 152 -19.49 2.07 -10.81
CA ALA A 152 -19.02 2.06 -12.18
C ALA A 152 -18.83 0.64 -12.77
N GLY A 153 -19.06 -0.42 -11.99
CA GLY A 153 -18.89 -1.81 -12.43
C GLY A 153 -17.45 -2.23 -12.66
N LEU A 154 -16.46 -1.52 -12.09
CA LEU A 154 -15.04 -1.84 -12.23
C LEU A 154 -14.61 -3.01 -11.34
N ILE A 155 -15.26 -3.15 -10.18
CA ILE A 155 -15.07 -4.27 -9.24
C ILE A 155 -16.44 -4.74 -8.72
N PRO A 156 -16.57 -6.02 -8.32
CA PRO A 156 -17.78 -6.47 -7.64
C PRO A 156 -17.91 -5.87 -6.24
N GLN A 157 -19.09 -6.02 -5.63
CA GLN A 157 -19.27 -5.68 -4.22
C GLN A 157 -18.37 -6.58 -3.34
N ILE A 158 -17.77 -5.97 -2.32
CA ILE A 158 -16.87 -6.63 -1.36
C ILE A 158 -17.21 -6.17 0.06
N ASN A 159 -16.98 -7.03 1.05
CA ASN A 159 -16.87 -6.60 2.44
C ASN A 159 -15.50 -5.95 2.63
N ARG A 160 -15.40 -4.96 3.50
CA ARG A 160 -14.17 -4.18 3.69
C ARG A 160 -13.75 -4.22 5.14
N VAL A 161 -12.49 -4.57 5.38
CA VAL A 161 -11.86 -4.48 6.71
C VAL A 161 -10.70 -3.51 6.61
N PHE A 162 -10.74 -2.43 7.38
CA PHE A 162 -9.64 -1.48 7.49
C PHE A 162 -8.92 -1.77 8.80
N LEU A 163 -7.74 -2.39 8.72
CA LEU A 163 -6.94 -2.76 9.87
C LEU A 163 -5.92 -1.66 10.16
N PRO A 164 -5.98 -0.97 11.32
CA PRO A 164 -5.07 0.13 11.61
C PRO A 164 -3.64 -0.39 11.83
N ALA A 165 -2.64 0.39 11.43
CA ALA A 165 -1.24 0.10 11.75
C ALA A 165 -0.99 0.10 13.27
N ALA A 166 0.04 -0.62 13.71
CA ALA A 166 0.57 -0.46 15.06
C ALA A 166 1.33 0.86 15.20
N LYS A 167 1.54 1.28 16.45
CA LYS A 167 2.49 2.38 16.75
C LYS A 167 3.89 2.03 16.24
N ASP A 168 4.36 0.80 16.48
CA ASP A 168 5.57 0.27 15.85
C ASP A 168 5.19 -0.54 14.61
N ARG A 169 4.84 0.19 13.55
CA ARG A 169 4.37 -0.38 12.28
C ARG A 169 5.41 -1.31 11.65
N SER A 170 6.69 -0.93 11.72
CA SER A 170 7.79 -1.70 11.12
C SER A 170 7.97 -3.04 11.84
N GLU A 171 8.00 -3.04 13.17
CA GLU A 171 8.10 -4.27 13.98
C GLU A 171 6.93 -5.21 13.70
N GLU A 172 5.69 -4.70 13.72
CA GLU A 172 4.50 -5.53 13.52
C GLU A 172 4.45 -6.13 12.10
N TYR A 173 4.63 -5.33 11.05
CA TYR A 173 4.49 -5.82 9.68
C TYR A 173 5.65 -6.68 9.21
N THR A 174 6.78 -6.62 9.91
CA THR A 174 7.93 -7.49 9.68
C THR A 174 7.94 -8.74 10.59
N SER A 175 6.91 -8.92 11.43
CA SER A 175 6.76 -10.08 12.30
C SER A 175 6.10 -11.26 11.60
N GLN A 176 6.74 -12.44 11.68
CA GLN A 176 6.13 -13.69 11.23
C GLN A 176 4.90 -14.05 12.07
N THR A 177 4.88 -13.72 13.36
CA THR A 177 3.74 -13.97 14.24
C THR A 177 2.52 -13.18 13.79
N PHE A 178 2.71 -11.90 13.43
CA PHE A 178 1.62 -11.07 12.92
C PHE A 178 1.08 -11.61 11.59
N ALA A 179 1.97 -11.98 10.66
CA ALA A 179 1.56 -12.60 9.39
C ALA A 179 0.78 -13.92 9.59
N SER A 180 1.19 -14.76 10.53
CA SER A 180 0.46 -15.98 10.89
C SER A 180 -0.92 -15.67 11.49
N ALA A 181 -1.02 -14.65 12.33
CA ALA A 181 -2.30 -14.22 12.90
C ALA A 181 -3.24 -13.65 11.82
N LEU A 182 -2.72 -12.90 10.84
CA LEU A 182 -3.50 -12.47 9.67
C LEU A 182 -4.07 -13.67 8.89
N ALA A 183 -3.26 -14.72 8.72
CA ALA A 183 -3.65 -15.90 7.95
C ALA A 183 -4.64 -16.81 8.68
N THR A 184 -4.48 -16.99 10.01
CA THR A 184 -5.16 -18.07 10.76
C THR A 184 -6.12 -17.59 11.85
N GLU A 185 -5.87 -16.42 12.46
CA GLU A 185 -6.66 -15.92 13.59
C GLU A 185 -7.65 -14.82 13.20
N LEU A 186 -7.29 -13.96 12.25
CA LEU A 186 -8.19 -12.93 11.72
C LEU A 186 -9.43 -13.50 11.00
N PRO A 187 -9.33 -14.55 10.16
CA PRO A 187 -10.49 -15.07 9.42
C PRO A 187 -11.70 -15.44 10.28
N PRO A 188 -11.58 -16.21 11.38
CA PRO A 188 -12.73 -16.50 12.24
C PRO A 188 -13.25 -15.25 12.98
N ILE A 189 -12.43 -14.22 13.21
CA ILE A 189 -12.87 -12.96 13.85
C ILE A 189 -13.76 -12.15 12.93
N ILE A 190 -13.43 -12.09 11.64
CA ILE A 190 -14.22 -11.38 10.63
C ILE A 190 -15.29 -12.26 9.97
N ASN A 191 -15.38 -13.53 10.38
CA ASN A 191 -16.29 -14.54 9.84
C ASN A 191 -16.21 -14.66 8.30
N SER A 192 -15.00 -14.78 7.77
CA SER A 192 -14.76 -14.91 6.31
C SER A 192 -13.80 -16.04 5.99
N SER A 193 -14.10 -16.77 4.91
CA SER A 193 -13.24 -17.83 4.34
C SER A 193 -12.72 -17.48 2.94
N HIS A 194 -12.99 -16.26 2.46
CA HIS A 194 -12.54 -15.76 1.16
C HIS A 194 -11.99 -14.34 1.31
N ILE A 195 -10.71 -14.26 1.66
CA ILE A 195 -10.05 -13.02 2.06
C ILE A 195 -9.00 -12.61 1.02
N VAL A 196 -8.98 -11.32 0.69
CA VAL A 196 -7.91 -10.68 -0.07
C VAL A 196 -7.21 -9.67 0.83
N LEU A 197 -5.89 -9.75 0.94
CA LEU A 197 -5.07 -8.80 1.70
C LEU A 197 -4.55 -7.71 0.77
N VAL A 198 -4.60 -6.45 1.18
CA VAL A 198 -4.05 -5.31 0.43
C VAL A 198 -3.10 -4.54 1.34
N GLY A 199 -1.87 -4.33 0.89
CA GLY A 199 -0.88 -3.59 1.65
C GLY A 199 0.24 -2.99 0.81
N GLN A 200 0.86 -1.95 1.35
CA GLN A 200 1.90 -1.16 0.71
C GLN A 200 3.19 -1.20 1.53
N SER A 201 4.35 -1.21 0.87
CA SER A 201 5.64 -1.22 1.58
C SER A 201 5.70 -2.38 2.60
N PHE A 202 5.93 -2.13 3.88
CA PHE A 202 5.86 -3.18 4.92
C PHE A 202 4.49 -3.88 5.01
N GLY A 203 3.38 -3.20 4.75
CA GLY A 203 2.07 -3.85 4.66
C GLY A 203 2.03 -4.88 3.53
N GLY A 204 2.62 -4.54 2.37
CA GLY A 204 2.75 -5.46 1.25
C GLY A 204 3.61 -6.69 1.58
N LEU A 205 4.72 -6.49 2.32
CA LEU A 205 5.53 -7.59 2.86
C LEU A 205 4.69 -8.51 3.77
N SER A 206 3.92 -7.92 4.69
CA SER A 206 3.07 -8.66 5.63
C SER A 206 1.97 -9.46 4.91
N ALA A 207 1.32 -8.86 3.91
CA ALA A 207 0.31 -9.53 3.09
C ALA A 207 0.89 -10.74 2.34
N LEU A 208 2.10 -10.62 1.78
CA LEU A 208 2.80 -11.73 1.14
C LEU A 208 3.14 -12.84 2.14
N ARG A 209 3.67 -12.51 3.32
CA ARG A 209 3.94 -13.51 4.36
C ARG A 209 2.69 -14.26 4.79
N ALA A 210 1.58 -13.55 4.99
CA ALA A 210 0.31 -14.17 5.35
C ALA A 210 -0.19 -15.11 4.25
N ALA A 211 -0.07 -14.74 2.98
CA ALA A 211 -0.41 -15.63 1.85
C ALA A 211 0.49 -16.88 1.81
N LEU A 212 1.79 -16.75 2.08
CA LEU A 212 2.71 -17.89 2.17
C LEU A 212 2.38 -18.79 3.36
N THR A 213 2.08 -18.23 4.53
CA THR A 213 1.62 -19.00 5.69
C THR A 213 0.33 -19.75 5.38
N ALA A 214 -0.66 -19.08 4.79
CA ALA A 214 -1.93 -19.70 4.40
C ALA A 214 -1.74 -20.86 3.40
N SER A 215 -0.71 -20.82 2.53
CA SER A 215 -0.44 -21.91 1.58
C SER A 215 -0.12 -23.25 2.24
N THR A 216 0.22 -23.26 3.53
CA THR A 216 0.47 -24.47 4.32
C THR A 216 -0.78 -25.07 4.95
N GLU A 217 -1.92 -24.35 4.90
CA GLU A 217 -3.17 -24.80 5.46
C GLU A 217 -3.97 -25.68 4.49
N THR A 218 -4.79 -26.58 5.03
CA THR A 218 -5.67 -27.43 4.22
C THR A 218 -6.82 -26.65 3.59
N THR A 219 -7.32 -25.63 4.29
CA THR A 219 -8.49 -24.85 3.88
C THR A 219 -8.26 -23.35 4.11
N PRO A 220 -7.26 -22.74 3.44
CA PRO A 220 -6.85 -21.38 3.72
C PRO A 220 -7.97 -20.38 3.44
N ALA A 221 -8.18 -19.43 4.35
CA ALA A 221 -9.12 -18.33 4.13
C ALA A 221 -8.54 -17.23 3.21
N ILE A 222 -7.21 -17.07 3.19
CA ILE A 222 -6.53 -16.10 2.31
C ILE A 222 -6.51 -16.65 0.88
N LYS A 223 -7.22 -15.98 -0.02
CA LYS A 223 -7.36 -16.34 -1.45
C LYS A 223 -6.59 -15.41 -2.38
N GLY A 224 -6.15 -14.26 -1.89
CA GLY A 224 -5.26 -13.39 -2.64
C GLY A 224 -4.54 -12.33 -1.83
N ALA A 225 -3.50 -11.76 -2.43
CA ALA A 225 -2.77 -10.62 -1.88
C ALA A 225 -2.44 -9.61 -2.99
N ILE A 226 -2.67 -8.34 -2.71
CA ILE A 226 -2.22 -7.19 -3.50
C ILE A 226 -1.13 -6.50 -2.69
N ALA A 227 0.09 -6.52 -3.22
CA ALA A 227 1.27 -6.00 -2.55
C ALA A 227 1.92 -4.93 -3.43
N GLN A 228 1.72 -3.67 -3.05
CA GLN A 228 2.22 -2.52 -3.80
C GLN A 228 3.53 -2.02 -3.21
N SER A 229 4.54 -1.86 -4.05
CA SER A 229 5.91 -1.49 -3.66
C SER A 229 6.37 -2.22 -2.39
N PRO A 230 6.19 -3.56 -2.31
CA PRO A 230 6.35 -4.25 -1.04
C PRO A 230 7.81 -4.22 -0.58
N ALA A 231 8.02 -4.09 0.73
CA ALA A 231 9.35 -3.99 1.34
C ALA A 231 10.09 -5.35 1.37
N VAL A 232 10.14 -6.04 0.23
CA VAL A 232 10.77 -7.35 0.05
C VAL A 232 12.29 -7.29 -0.06
N TRP A 233 12.89 -6.12 0.09
CA TRP A 233 14.32 -5.99 0.40
C TRP A 233 14.62 -6.40 1.85
N TRP A 234 13.62 -6.35 2.74
CA TRP A 234 13.79 -6.63 4.17
C TRP A 234 14.28 -8.06 4.44
N SER A 235 15.22 -8.16 5.37
CA SER A 235 15.68 -9.41 5.97
C SER A 235 15.92 -9.23 7.47
N ALA A 236 15.65 -10.28 8.26
CA ALA A 236 15.91 -10.30 9.70
C ALA A 236 17.41 -10.19 10.03
N ASP A 237 18.26 -10.73 9.16
CA ASP A 237 19.72 -10.76 9.34
C ASP A 237 20.42 -9.46 8.88
N ARG A 238 19.66 -8.42 8.53
CA ARG A 238 20.24 -7.14 8.08
C ARG A 238 21.01 -6.46 9.21
N SER A 239 22.20 -5.95 8.89
CA SER A 239 22.96 -5.13 9.84
C SER A 239 22.18 -3.85 10.17
N ALA A 240 22.13 -3.48 11.46
CA ALA A 240 21.56 -2.21 11.90
C ALA A 240 22.27 -0.98 11.30
N GLU A 241 23.52 -1.15 10.83
CA GLU A 241 24.29 -0.10 10.16
C GLU A 241 23.86 0.14 8.69
N LEU A 242 23.11 -0.79 8.09
CA LEU A 242 22.61 -0.72 6.70
C LEU A 242 21.14 -0.26 6.63
N ALA A 243 20.63 0.35 7.70
CA ALA A 243 19.20 0.58 7.90
C ALA A 243 18.55 1.62 6.95
N ASP A 244 19.34 2.29 6.10
CA ASP A 244 18.89 3.52 5.43
C ASP A 244 18.74 3.43 3.90
N THR A 245 18.68 2.23 3.30
CA THR A 245 18.30 2.17 1.88
C THR A 245 17.24 1.10 1.61
N LEU A 246 16.17 1.52 0.93
CA LEU A 246 15.11 0.66 0.36
C LEU A 246 15.62 -0.37 -0.67
N SER A 247 16.95 -0.52 -0.77
CA SER A 247 17.66 -1.35 -1.73
C SER A 247 18.64 -2.32 -1.10
N ASP A 248 18.99 -2.17 0.18
CA ASP A 248 19.99 -3.05 0.78
C ASP A 248 19.37 -4.38 1.21
N GLY A 249 20.09 -5.46 0.91
CA GLY A 249 19.67 -6.84 1.19
C GLY A 249 19.75 -7.74 -0.06
N PRO A 250 19.63 -9.06 0.12
CA PRO A 250 19.52 -9.98 -1.00
C PRO A 250 18.27 -9.68 -1.84
N ALA A 251 18.31 -9.96 -3.14
CA ALA A 251 17.16 -9.76 -4.02
C ALA A 251 15.95 -10.57 -3.49
N GLY A 252 14.88 -9.85 -3.14
CA GLY A 252 13.66 -10.43 -2.58
C GLY A 252 13.72 -10.84 -1.11
N GLY A 253 14.83 -10.57 -0.41
CA GLY A 253 14.90 -10.64 1.05
C GLY A 253 14.52 -12.00 1.63
N ASP A 254 13.93 -11.98 2.82
CA ASP A 254 13.48 -13.21 3.50
C ASP A 254 12.34 -13.92 2.75
N ILE A 255 11.54 -13.19 1.97
CA ILE A 255 10.47 -13.78 1.15
C ILE A 255 11.06 -14.71 0.09
N ALA A 256 12.06 -14.22 -0.66
CA ALA A 256 12.73 -15.04 -1.66
C ALA A 256 13.45 -16.22 -1.00
N ALA A 257 14.13 -16.01 0.13
CA ALA A 257 14.77 -17.08 0.89
C ALA A 257 13.76 -18.18 1.29
N GLN A 258 12.63 -17.80 1.89
CA GLN A 258 11.54 -18.71 2.26
C GLN A 258 11.01 -19.48 1.04
N LEU A 259 10.78 -18.78 -0.08
CA LEU A 259 10.33 -19.38 -1.34
C LEU A 259 11.39 -20.28 -2.00
N THR A 260 12.66 -20.22 -1.62
CA THR A 260 13.67 -21.18 -2.08
C THR A 260 13.84 -22.37 -1.13
N GLY A 261 13.36 -22.26 0.10
CA GLY A 261 13.48 -23.29 1.12
C GLY A 261 12.69 -24.57 0.85
N PRO A 262 13.05 -25.67 1.54
CA PRO A 262 12.42 -26.99 1.38
C PRO A 262 10.99 -27.03 1.93
N SER A 263 10.65 -26.15 2.87
CA SER A 263 9.31 -26.08 3.49
C SER A 263 8.19 -25.74 2.52
N LEU A 264 8.51 -25.21 1.34
CA LEU A 264 7.57 -24.86 0.27
C LEU A 264 7.81 -25.67 -1.02
N GLU A 265 8.37 -26.88 -0.93
CA GLU A 265 8.65 -27.75 -2.09
C GLU A 265 7.41 -28.14 -2.92
N ASN A 266 6.21 -28.12 -2.33
CA ASN A 266 4.97 -28.26 -3.09
C ASN A 266 3.77 -27.66 -2.34
N PRO A 267 3.56 -26.34 -2.41
CA PRO A 267 2.48 -25.67 -1.68
C PRO A 267 1.09 -26.15 -2.15
N ALA A 268 0.96 -26.45 -3.44
CA ALA A 268 -0.28 -26.95 -4.04
C ALA A 268 -0.70 -28.34 -3.53
N ALA A 269 0.23 -29.16 -3.04
CA ALA A 269 -0.10 -30.44 -2.41
C ALA A 269 -0.80 -30.29 -1.05
N HIS A 270 -0.66 -29.12 -0.41
CA HIS A 270 -1.19 -28.84 0.92
C HIS A 270 -2.55 -28.12 0.87
N SER A 271 -2.80 -27.32 -0.18
CA SER A 271 -4.07 -26.60 -0.34
C SER A 271 -5.04 -27.34 -1.25
N GLY A 272 -6.06 -27.96 -0.67
CA GLY A 272 -7.19 -28.53 -1.43
C GLY A 272 -8.05 -27.49 -2.16
N SER A 273 -7.78 -26.19 -1.95
CA SER A 273 -8.53 -25.06 -2.52
C SER A 273 -7.72 -24.16 -3.46
N GLY A 274 -6.48 -24.56 -3.80
CA GLY A 274 -5.57 -23.77 -4.62
C GLY A 274 -4.72 -22.76 -3.84
N LEU A 275 -3.71 -22.18 -4.50
CA LEU A 275 -2.84 -21.16 -3.93
C LEU A 275 -3.44 -19.77 -4.09
N ALA A 276 -3.07 -18.85 -3.20
CA ALA A 276 -3.51 -17.47 -3.26
C ALA A 276 -3.04 -16.80 -4.57
N ARG A 277 -3.92 -16.00 -5.20
CA ARG A 277 -3.56 -15.13 -6.33
C ARG A 277 -2.78 -13.92 -5.82
N ILE A 278 -1.65 -13.59 -6.43
CA ILE A 278 -0.77 -12.51 -5.98
C ILE A 278 -0.66 -11.45 -7.09
N VAL A 279 -0.97 -10.20 -6.75
CA VAL A 279 -0.72 -9.04 -7.62
C VAL A 279 0.38 -8.19 -6.97
N LEU A 280 1.52 -8.09 -7.64
CA LEU A 280 2.64 -7.24 -7.24
C LEU A 280 2.64 -5.98 -8.10
N THR A 281 2.88 -4.83 -7.48
CA THR A 281 3.20 -3.60 -8.22
C THR A 281 4.47 -2.98 -7.69
N CYS A 282 5.21 -2.28 -8.53
CA CYS A 282 6.35 -1.45 -8.13
C CYS A 282 6.43 -0.22 -9.04
N GLY A 283 6.66 0.94 -8.44
CA GLY A 283 6.77 2.21 -9.14
C GLY A 283 7.95 2.25 -10.12
N ALA A 284 7.73 2.88 -11.27
CA ALA A 284 8.76 3.14 -12.26
C ALA A 284 9.84 4.09 -11.71
N GLU A 285 9.49 4.97 -10.76
CA GLU A 285 10.40 5.87 -10.06
C GLU A 285 11.03 5.23 -8.80
N GLU A 286 10.88 3.91 -8.62
CA GLU A 286 11.55 3.12 -7.55
C GLU A 286 12.63 2.12 -8.06
N PRO A 287 13.59 2.51 -8.96
CA PRO A 287 14.53 1.55 -9.56
C PRO A 287 15.23 0.61 -8.58
N PRO A 288 15.67 1.06 -7.38
CA PRO A 288 16.36 0.17 -6.45
C PRO A 288 15.49 -0.95 -5.87
N MET A 289 14.16 -0.74 -5.75
CA MET A 289 13.22 -1.75 -5.24
C MET A 289 12.83 -2.79 -6.29
N GLN A 290 12.81 -2.41 -7.57
CA GLN A 290 12.32 -3.24 -8.67
C GLN A 290 12.98 -4.63 -8.71
N ARG A 291 14.30 -4.70 -8.52
CA ARG A 291 15.03 -5.99 -8.51
C ARG A 291 14.55 -6.95 -7.42
N HIS A 292 14.11 -6.44 -6.26
CA HIS A 292 13.65 -7.26 -5.16
C HIS A 292 12.23 -7.77 -5.44
N VAL A 293 11.37 -6.91 -5.98
CA VAL A 293 9.99 -7.27 -6.35
C VAL A 293 10.00 -8.31 -7.48
N ASP A 294 10.85 -8.13 -8.49
CA ASP A 294 11.00 -9.10 -9.59
C ASP A 294 11.48 -10.46 -9.09
N ALA A 295 12.48 -10.49 -8.21
CA ALA A 295 12.98 -11.73 -7.64
C ALA A 295 11.89 -12.51 -6.87
N VAL A 296 11.02 -11.80 -6.14
CA VAL A 296 9.88 -12.40 -5.45
C VAL A 296 8.81 -12.86 -6.43
N ALA A 297 8.45 -12.07 -7.44
CA ALA A 297 7.48 -12.44 -8.46
C ALA A 297 7.88 -13.74 -9.18
N ASP A 298 9.14 -13.82 -9.57
CA ASP A 298 9.73 -14.99 -10.20
C ASP A 298 9.72 -16.21 -9.27
N ALA A 299 10.06 -16.02 -7.99
CA ALA A 299 10.06 -17.10 -7.01
C ALA A 299 8.64 -17.62 -6.72
N LEU A 300 7.66 -16.73 -6.59
CA LEU A 300 6.24 -17.09 -6.42
C LEU A 300 5.73 -17.89 -7.63
N THR A 301 6.02 -17.40 -8.84
CA THR A 301 5.62 -18.07 -10.09
C THR A 301 6.24 -19.47 -10.19
N ARG A 302 7.53 -19.62 -9.88
CA ARG A 302 8.21 -20.92 -9.84
C ARG A 302 7.60 -21.89 -8.82
N ARG A 303 7.00 -21.37 -7.74
CA ARG A 303 6.30 -22.17 -6.72
C ARG A 303 4.82 -22.40 -7.02
N GLY A 304 4.34 -21.95 -8.18
CA GLY A 304 3.00 -22.20 -8.67
C GLY A 304 1.93 -21.23 -8.17
N PHE A 305 2.30 -20.17 -7.46
CA PHE A 305 1.34 -19.11 -7.12
C PHE A 305 0.92 -18.36 -8.40
N PRO A 306 -0.39 -18.20 -8.68
CA PRO A 306 -0.84 -17.32 -9.77
C PRO A 306 -0.41 -15.89 -9.47
N THR A 307 0.61 -15.41 -10.17
CA THR A 307 1.31 -14.16 -9.82
C THR A 307 1.37 -13.23 -11.03
N THR A 308 1.03 -11.96 -10.83
CA THR A 308 1.30 -10.87 -11.77
C THR A 308 2.20 -9.82 -11.12
N ASN A 309 3.01 -9.16 -11.94
CA ASN A 309 3.95 -8.13 -11.50
C ASN A 309 3.92 -6.97 -12.48
N HIS A 310 3.44 -5.82 -12.01
CA HIS A 310 3.22 -4.63 -12.84
C HIS A 310 4.19 -3.51 -12.46
N ARG A 311 4.68 -2.82 -13.49
CA ARG A 311 5.28 -1.50 -13.31
C ARG A 311 4.20 -0.43 -13.37
N THR A 312 4.10 0.36 -12.31
CA THR A 312 3.12 1.44 -12.20
C THR A 312 3.84 2.80 -12.28
N PRO A 313 3.18 3.87 -12.74
CA PRO A 313 3.73 5.22 -12.59
C PRO A 313 4.01 5.56 -11.13
N GLY A 314 4.88 6.54 -10.88
CA GLY A 314 5.23 7.03 -9.55
C GLY A 314 6.38 6.32 -8.86
N GLY A 315 6.67 6.86 -7.67
CA GLY A 315 7.66 6.35 -6.72
C GLY A 315 7.03 5.68 -5.50
N HIS A 316 7.73 5.70 -4.38
CA HIS A 316 7.30 5.07 -3.13
C HIS A 316 6.34 5.99 -2.35
N ASP A 317 5.21 6.32 -2.99
CA ASP A 317 4.30 7.38 -2.56
C ASP A 317 2.85 6.89 -2.43
N PRO A 318 2.17 7.11 -1.27
CA PRO A 318 0.75 6.81 -1.10
C PRO A 318 -0.16 7.45 -2.15
N ALA A 319 0.22 8.61 -2.69
CA ALA A 319 -0.50 9.30 -3.76
C ALA A 319 -0.64 8.41 -5.00
N MET A 320 0.37 7.59 -5.33
CA MET A 320 0.27 6.63 -6.43
C MET A 320 -0.29 5.28 -6.02
N TRP A 321 0.00 4.81 -4.81
CA TRP A 321 -0.55 3.53 -4.35
C TRP A 321 -2.08 3.51 -4.41
N ARG A 322 -2.75 4.61 -4.04
CA ARG A 322 -4.22 4.69 -4.12
C ARG A 322 -4.74 4.42 -5.54
N HIS A 323 -4.05 4.92 -6.58
CA HIS A 323 -4.45 4.70 -7.97
C HIS A 323 -4.25 3.23 -8.42
N GLY A 324 -3.36 2.48 -7.76
CA GLY A 324 -3.13 1.07 -8.04
C GLY A 324 -4.08 0.10 -7.34
N ILE A 325 -4.79 0.50 -6.27
CA ILE A 325 -5.65 -0.41 -5.48
C ILE A 325 -6.81 -0.95 -6.32
N ILE A 326 -7.59 -0.08 -6.97
CA ILE A 326 -8.79 -0.50 -7.71
C ILE A 326 -8.46 -1.36 -8.94
N PRO A 327 -7.49 -1.01 -9.81
CA PRO A 327 -7.09 -1.87 -10.91
C PRO A 327 -6.60 -3.25 -10.45
N ALA A 328 -5.80 -3.31 -9.38
CA ALA A 328 -5.32 -4.59 -8.85
C ALA A 328 -6.46 -5.44 -8.26
N LEU A 329 -7.45 -4.82 -7.61
CA LEU A 329 -8.65 -5.52 -7.17
C LEU A 329 -9.47 -6.04 -8.34
N ALA A 330 -9.65 -5.25 -9.40
CA ALA A 330 -10.37 -5.68 -10.60
C ALA A 330 -9.70 -6.91 -11.25
N GLU A 331 -8.37 -6.92 -11.34
CA GLU A 331 -7.61 -8.05 -11.85
C GLU A 331 -7.75 -9.30 -10.95
N LEU A 332 -7.66 -9.13 -9.63
CA LEU A 332 -7.66 -10.24 -8.69
C LEU A 332 -9.06 -10.87 -8.52
N LEU A 333 -10.12 -10.05 -8.62
CA LEU A 333 -11.51 -10.48 -8.44
C LEU A 333 -12.21 -10.87 -9.75
N GLY A 334 -11.67 -10.46 -10.91
CA GLY A 334 -12.06 -10.92 -12.24
C GLY A 334 -11.43 -12.27 -12.59
#